data_AF-A0A7R9Q7Y0-F1
#
_entry.id   AF-A0A7R9Q7Y0-F1
#
_cell.length_a   1.000
_cell.length_b   1.000
_cell.length_c   1.000
_cell.angle_alpha   90.00
_cell.angle_beta   90.00
_cell.angle_gamma   90.00
#
_symmetry.space_group_name_H-M   'P 1'
#
loop_
_entity.id
_entity.type
_entity.pdbx_description
1 polymer ?
#
loop_
_entity_poly.entity_id
_entity_poly.type
_entity_poly.pdbx_seq_one_letter_code
_entity_poly.pdbx_strand_id
1 'polypeptide(L)'
;MYASCFDANAGLFEALLSAEDAIISDELNHASIIDGIRLSKAQRFRYKHRDMNDLEDILKNNQKARNRLIATDGVFSMDGNVAPLNKIYQLAQKYNAIVFVDECHSTGFFGNTGRGTEEFFNLSGKIDIINSTLGKALGGAAGGYTTGNKELIDLLRQRSRPYLFSNSLPPAVVASASKVFDLLTQSSALTERVKRNTTVFRTEMKSFGFNILSNAEVISAGKDALDKYGSGLSSVRFICGTQDIHKALEAKIAKFHGREDAILYASCFDANAGLFEALLSAEDAIISDELNHASIIDGIRLSKAQRFRYKHRDMNDLEDILKNNQKARNRLIATDGVFSMDGNVAPLNKIYQLAQKYNAIVFVDECHSTGFFGNTGRGTEEFFNLSGKIDIINSTLGKALGGAAGGYTTGNKELIDLLRQRSRPYLFSNSLPPAVVASASKVFDLLTQSSALTERVKRNTTVFRTEMKSFGFNILGDDHPICPVFIGDARLATNFADQMLENGIYVIGFSYPVVPKGKARIRVQISAAHSDEDIKKTIDAFVKVGRKLQVI
;
A
#
# COMPACT_ATOMS: atom_id res chain seq x y z
N MET A 1 -9.83 9.88 2.82
CA MET A 1 -9.67 10.69 1.59
C MET A 1 -8.20 10.89 1.24
N TYR A 2 -7.38 11.55 2.06
CA TYR A 2 -5.97 11.80 1.76
C TYR A 2 -5.22 10.53 1.41
N ALA A 3 -5.25 9.46 2.22
CA ALA A 3 -4.55 8.21 1.94
C ALA A 3 -4.86 7.61 0.57
N SER A 4 -6.15 7.32 0.30
CA SER A 4 -6.54 6.65 -0.94
C SER A 4 -6.49 7.56 -2.16
N CYS A 5 -6.83 8.85 -2.03
CA CYS A 5 -6.68 9.81 -3.14
C CYS A 5 -5.18 10.15 -3.34
N PHE A 6 -4.32 10.16 -2.31
CA PHE A 6 -2.85 10.35 -2.41
C PHE A 6 -2.18 9.18 -3.08
N ASP A 7 -2.45 7.95 -2.65
CA ASP A 7 -1.92 6.75 -3.30
C ASP A 7 -2.28 6.72 -4.79
N ALA A 8 -3.54 7.03 -5.11
CA ALA A 8 -3.97 7.13 -6.50
C ALA A 8 -3.26 8.28 -7.26
N ASN A 9 -3.19 9.49 -6.69
CA ASN A 9 -2.57 10.66 -7.31
C ASN A 9 -1.05 10.51 -7.46
N ALA A 10 -0.36 10.06 -6.43
CA ALA A 10 1.08 9.80 -6.41
C ALA A 10 1.45 8.72 -7.43
N GLY A 11 0.72 7.59 -7.40
CA GLY A 11 0.91 6.50 -8.36
C GLY A 11 0.65 6.93 -9.80
N LEU A 12 -0.38 7.75 -10.02
CA LEU A 12 -0.73 8.31 -11.33
C LEU A 12 0.35 9.25 -11.85
N PHE A 13 0.67 10.30 -11.10
CA PHE A 13 1.58 11.35 -11.56
C PHE A 13 3.01 10.83 -11.71
N GLU A 14 3.46 9.92 -10.86
CA GLU A 14 4.78 9.29 -11.00
C GLU A 14 4.84 8.34 -12.22
N ALA A 15 3.76 7.61 -12.50
CA ALA A 15 3.71 6.69 -13.64
C ALA A 15 3.62 7.41 -15.00
N LEU A 16 2.90 8.55 -15.04
CA LEU A 16 2.56 9.28 -16.25
C LEU A 16 3.60 10.36 -16.62
N LEU A 17 4.16 11.06 -15.62
CA LEU A 17 4.91 12.29 -15.85
C LEU A 17 6.42 12.16 -15.66
N SER A 18 7.16 12.82 -16.53
CA SER A 18 8.61 12.93 -16.56
C SER A 18 9.08 14.38 -16.44
N ALA A 19 10.39 14.62 -16.37
CA ALA A 19 10.98 15.97 -16.28
C ALA A 19 10.73 16.86 -17.51
N GLU A 20 10.35 16.25 -18.65
CA GLU A 20 9.98 16.96 -19.88
C GLU A 20 8.52 17.42 -19.89
N ASP A 21 7.71 16.95 -18.92
CA ASP A 21 6.29 17.26 -18.83
C ASP A 21 6.04 18.40 -17.82
N ALA A 22 4.90 19.07 -17.95
CA ALA A 22 4.43 20.12 -17.05
C ALA A 22 3.12 19.73 -16.39
N ILE A 23 3.02 19.92 -15.07
CA ILE A 23 1.79 19.78 -14.29
C ILE A 23 1.40 21.13 -13.70
N ILE A 24 0.17 21.53 -13.95
CA ILE A 24 -0.38 22.85 -13.63
C ILE A 24 -1.59 22.63 -12.72
N SER A 25 -1.52 23.11 -11.48
CA SER A 25 -2.53 22.82 -10.46
C SER A 25 -3.09 24.08 -9.80
N ASP A 26 -4.37 24.05 -9.43
CA ASP A 26 -4.97 25.13 -8.62
C ASP A 26 -4.25 25.25 -7.27
N GLU A 27 -4.09 26.48 -6.76
CA GLU A 27 -3.39 26.71 -5.49
C GLU A 27 -4.13 26.17 -4.25
N LEU A 28 -5.46 26.01 -4.33
CA LEU A 28 -6.28 25.46 -3.25
C LEU A 28 -6.61 23.98 -3.41
N ASN A 29 -5.98 23.30 -4.36
CA ASN A 29 -6.16 21.87 -4.55
C ASN A 29 -5.90 21.08 -3.25
N HIS A 30 -6.64 19.99 -3.09
CA HIS A 30 -6.54 19.10 -1.96
C HIS A 30 -5.11 18.58 -1.80
N ALA A 31 -4.72 18.45 -0.54
CA ALA A 31 -3.39 18.05 -0.10
C ALA A 31 -2.85 16.80 -0.84
N SER A 32 -3.70 15.81 -1.11
CA SER A 32 -3.32 14.58 -1.85
C SER A 32 -2.85 14.84 -3.28
N ILE A 33 -3.45 15.82 -3.98
CA ILE A 33 -3.03 16.21 -5.34
C ILE A 33 -1.66 16.86 -5.26
N ILE A 34 -1.51 17.83 -4.36
CA ILE A 34 -0.26 18.58 -4.19
C ILE A 34 0.91 17.66 -3.80
N ASP A 35 0.69 16.73 -2.88
CA ASP A 35 1.72 15.80 -2.45
C ASP A 35 2.03 14.73 -3.53
N GLY A 36 1.02 14.28 -4.30
CA GLY A 36 1.26 13.47 -5.50
C GLY A 36 2.09 14.21 -6.56
N ILE A 37 1.80 15.50 -6.80
CA ILE A 37 2.56 16.36 -7.72
C ILE A 37 4.03 16.47 -7.27
N ARG A 38 4.28 16.55 -5.95
CA ARG A 38 5.65 16.61 -5.40
C ARG A 38 6.44 15.33 -5.63
N LEU A 39 5.78 14.19 -5.74
CA LEU A 39 6.40 12.91 -6.06
C LEU A 39 6.66 12.71 -7.56
N SER A 40 5.94 13.44 -8.43
CA SER A 40 6.19 13.46 -9.86
C SER A 40 7.54 14.09 -10.21
N LYS A 41 8.05 13.78 -11.42
CA LYS A 41 9.27 14.39 -11.96
C LYS A 41 9.01 15.64 -12.80
N ALA A 42 7.75 15.99 -13.04
CA ALA A 42 7.35 17.09 -13.91
C ALA A 42 7.76 18.47 -13.39
N GLN A 43 7.79 19.42 -14.31
CA GLN A 43 7.83 20.84 -14.00
C GLN A 43 6.48 21.23 -13.37
N ARG A 44 6.51 21.92 -12.23
CA ARG A 44 5.34 22.16 -11.38
C ARG A 44 4.97 23.63 -11.44
N PHE A 45 3.74 23.90 -11.84
CA PHE A 45 3.17 25.25 -11.92
C PHE A 45 1.88 25.32 -11.11
N ARG A 46 1.60 26.49 -10.53
CA ARG A 46 0.36 26.76 -9.82
C ARG A 46 -0.28 28.01 -10.36
N TYR A 47 -1.58 27.93 -10.65
CA TYR A 47 -2.39 29.10 -11.01
C TYR A 47 -3.25 29.52 -9.81
N LYS A 48 -3.57 30.81 -9.74
CA LYS A 48 -4.42 31.37 -8.70
C LYS A 48 -5.79 30.72 -8.69
N HIS A 49 -6.40 30.60 -7.51
CA HIS A 49 -7.61 29.83 -7.31
C HIS A 49 -8.71 30.23 -8.31
N ARG A 50 -9.09 29.28 -9.18
CA ARG A 50 -10.12 29.44 -10.23
C ARG A 50 -9.88 30.58 -11.24
N ASP A 51 -8.66 31.11 -11.32
CA ASP A 51 -8.29 32.13 -12.30
C ASP A 51 -7.91 31.50 -13.64
N MET A 52 -8.84 31.54 -14.59
CA MET A 52 -8.63 30.94 -15.92
C MET A 52 -7.68 31.77 -16.79
N ASN A 53 -7.50 33.06 -16.52
CA ASN A 53 -6.54 33.88 -17.26
C ASN A 53 -5.11 33.50 -16.85
N ASP A 54 -4.88 33.34 -15.54
CA ASP A 54 -3.58 32.89 -15.01
C ASP A 54 -3.25 31.46 -15.47
N LEU A 55 -4.23 30.55 -15.44
CA LEU A 55 -4.10 29.20 -16.01
C LEU A 55 -3.72 29.25 -17.50
N GLU A 56 -4.41 30.08 -18.28
CA GLU A 56 -4.13 30.25 -19.71
C GLU A 56 -2.72 30.80 -19.96
N ASP A 57 -2.27 31.78 -19.18
CA ASP A 57 -0.94 32.36 -19.33
C ASP A 57 0.17 31.35 -18.99
N ILE A 58 -0.03 30.53 -17.96
CA ILE A 58 0.87 29.42 -17.65
C ILE A 58 0.90 28.39 -18.80
N LEU A 59 -0.26 28.05 -19.38
CA LEU A 59 -0.34 27.13 -20.52
C LEU A 59 0.38 27.67 -21.77
N LYS A 60 0.25 28.98 -22.05
CA LYS A 60 0.97 29.66 -23.14
C LYS A 60 2.49 29.61 -22.94
N ASN A 61 2.94 29.84 -21.72
CA ASN A 61 4.37 29.91 -21.40
C ASN A 61 5.05 28.53 -21.37
N ASN A 62 4.28 27.45 -21.31
CA ASN A 62 4.79 26.08 -21.17
C ASN A 62 4.55 25.19 -22.39
N GLN A 63 4.40 25.76 -23.60
CA GLN A 63 4.19 25.00 -24.84
C GLN A 63 5.35 24.07 -25.21
N LYS A 64 6.55 24.28 -24.66
CA LYS A 64 7.71 23.42 -24.89
C LYS A 64 7.69 22.12 -24.08
N ALA A 65 6.80 22.00 -23.09
CA ALA A 65 6.65 20.75 -22.34
C ALA A 65 6.09 19.66 -23.25
N ARG A 66 6.63 18.43 -23.13
CA ARG A 66 6.22 17.28 -23.94
C ARG A 66 4.74 16.97 -23.75
N ASN A 67 4.29 16.88 -22.50
CA ASN A 67 2.88 16.85 -22.13
C ASN A 67 2.59 17.96 -21.11
N ARG A 68 1.37 18.49 -21.16
CA ARG A 68 0.82 19.41 -20.16
C ARG A 68 -0.37 18.75 -19.50
N LEU A 69 -0.39 18.70 -18.17
CA LEU A 69 -1.49 18.17 -17.39
C LEU A 69 -2.05 19.26 -16.48
N ILE A 70 -3.34 19.52 -16.56
CA ILE A 70 -4.08 20.41 -15.66
C ILE A 70 -4.70 19.55 -14.57
N ALA A 71 -4.36 19.79 -13.31
CA ALA A 71 -4.89 19.06 -12.16
C ALA A 71 -5.77 19.97 -11.29
N THR A 72 -7.02 19.58 -11.07
CA THR A 72 -7.97 20.33 -10.23
C THR A 72 -8.80 19.38 -9.37
N ASP A 73 -9.24 19.81 -8.19
CA ASP A 73 -10.44 19.23 -7.57
C ASP A 73 -11.67 19.54 -8.44
N GLY A 74 -12.66 18.65 -8.46
CA GLY A 74 -14.00 18.97 -8.96
C GLY A 74 -14.72 19.92 -8.00
N VAL A 75 -14.67 19.60 -6.70
CA VAL A 75 -15.16 20.44 -5.60
C VAL A 75 -14.07 20.60 -4.55
N PHE A 76 -13.67 21.84 -4.30
CA PHE A 76 -12.62 22.19 -3.36
C PHE A 76 -13.08 21.95 -1.92
N SER A 77 -12.37 21.06 -1.22
CA SER A 77 -12.78 20.53 0.09
C SER A 77 -12.92 21.57 1.21
N MET A 78 -12.17 22.66 1.14
CA MET A 78 -12.03 23.62 2.25
C MET A 78 -13.02 24.79 2.17
N ASP A 79 -13.40 25.21 0.97
CA ASP A 79 -14.30 26.35 0.74
C ASP A 79 -15.61 25.94 0.03
N GLY A 80 -15.71 24.70 -0.44
CA GLY A 80 -16.87 24.17 -1.15
C GLY A 80 -17.03 24.68 -2.58
N ASN A 81 -16.03 25.39 -3.12
CA ASN A 81 -16.09 25.92 -4.46
C ASN A 81 -16.12 24.78 -5.50
N VAL A 82 -16.89 24.97 -6.57
CA VAL A 82 -16.88 24.06 -7.73
C VAL A 82 -15.89 24.58 -8.75
N ALA A 83 -14.99 23.73 -9.23
CA ALA A 83 -14.05 24.09 -10.28
C ALA A 83 -14.79 24.44 -11.58
N PRO A 84 -14.35 25.47 -12.33
CA PRO A 84 -14.95 25.86 -13.61
C PRO A 84 -14.53 24.88 -14.72
N LEU A 85 -14.93 23.61 -14.60
CA LEU A 85 -14.39 22.51 -15.39
C LEU A 85 -14.64 22.66 -16.90
N ASN A 86 -15.75 23.30 -17.29
CA ASN A 86 -16.02 23.66 -18.68
C ASN A 86 -14.97 24.61 -19.28
N LYS A 87 -14.52 25.62 -18.52
CA LYS A 87 -13.48 26.56 -18.95
C LYS A 87 -12.10 25.89 -18.95
N ILE A 88 -11.82 25.09 -17.92
CA ILE A 88 -10.58 24.30 -17.85
C ILE A 88 -10.48 23.37 -19.07
N TYR A 89 -11.55 22.66 -19.40
CA TYR A 89 -11.59 21.78 -20.58
C TYR A 89 -11.39 22.56 -21.89
N GLN A 90 -12.03 23.73 -22.05
CA GLN A 90 -11.81 24.58 -23.23
C GLN A 90 -10.35 25.00 -23.40
N LEU A 91 -9.69 25.41 -22.30
CA LEU A 91 -8.27 25.75 -22.32
C LEU A 91 -7.41 24.51 -22.59
N ALA A 92 -7.75 23.37 -22.02
CA ALA A 92 -7.05 22.13 -22.25
C ALA A 92 -7.08 21.73 -23.73
N GLN A 93 -8.24 21.84 -24.38
CA GLN A 93 -8.37 21.60 -25.83
C GLN A 93 -7.56 22.62 -26.64
N LYS A 94 -7.67 23.91 -26.30
CA LYS A 94 -6.94 25.00 -26.99
C LYS A 94 -5.42 24.81 -26.95
N TYR A 95 -4.91 24.32 -25.82
CA TYR A 95 -3.47 24.16 -25.60
C TYR A 95 -3.00 22.71 -25.63
N ASN A 96 -3.81 21.75 -26.10
CA ASN A 96 -3.48 20.32 -26.13
C ASN A 96 -2.91 19.81 -24.78
N ALA A 97 -3.68 19.99 -23.72
CA ALA A 97 -3.36 19.55 -22.36
C ALA A 97 -4.33 18.46 -21.90
N ILE A 98 -3.84 17.58 -21.04
CA ILE A 98 -4.58 16.50 -20.36
C ILE A 98 -5.31 17.11 -19.16
N VAL A 99 -6.57 16.74 -18.94
CA VAL A 99 -7.34 17.18 -17.78
C VAL A 99 -7.45 16.04 -16.76
N PHE A 100 -6.93 16.30 -15.56
CA PHE A 100 -7.11 15.47 -14.38
C PHE A 100 -8.07 16.17 -13.41
N VAL A 101 -9.10 15.43 -12.96
CA VAL A 101 -10.07 15.92 -11.97
C VAL A 101 -10.12 14.97 -10.78
N ASP A 102 -9.93 15.50 -9.58
CA ASP A 102 -10.23 14.81 -8.33
C ASP A 102 -11.70 15.04 -7.95
N GLU A 103 -12.54 14.06 -8.22
CA GLU A 103 -13.97 14.04 -7.94
C GLU A 103 -14.28 13.49 -6.53
N CYS A 104 -13.29 13.34 -5.64
CA CYS A 104 -13.47 12.75 -4.31
C CYS A 104 -14.56 13.50 -3.48
N HIS A 105 -14.96 14.75 -3.81
CA HIS A 105 -16.07 15.50 -3.16
C HIS A 105 -17.36 15.64 -3.98
N SER A 106 -17.34 15.33 -5.28
CA SER A 106 -18.46 15.61 -6.17
C SER A 106 -19.18 14.35 -6.64
N THR A 107 -18.49 13.21 -6.72
CA THR A 107 -19.14 11.92 -7.00
C THR A 107 -20.22 11.63 -5.95
N GLY A 108 -21.40 11.23 -6.41
CA GLY A 108 -22.61 10.95 -5.65
C GLY A 108 -23.45 12.18 -5.29
N PHE A 109 -22.99 13.40 -5.61
CA PHE A 109 -23.69 14.65 -5.30
C PHE A 109 -23.97 15.51 -6.53
N PHE A 110 -23.03 15.57 -7.48
CA PHE A 110 -23.13 16.41 -8.67
C PHE A 110 -23.46 15.60 -9.92
N GLY A 111 -24.20 16.23 -10.84
CA GLY A 111 -24.72 15.60 -12.05
C GLY A 111 -26.03 14.85 -11.81
N ASN A 112 -26.82 14.66 -12.87
CA ASN A 112 -28.16 14.06 -12.78
C ASN A 112 -28.13 12.61 -12.27
N THR A 113 -27.03 11.89 -12.50
CA THR A 113 -26.83 10.51 -12.02
C THR A 113 -25.79 10.43 -10.91
N GLY A 114 -25.33 11.57 -10.39
CA GLY A 114 -24.32 11.63 -9.34
C GLY A 114 -22.91 11.29 -9.84
N ARG A 115 -22.61 11.41 -11.14
CA ARG A 115 -21.28 11.04 -11.66
C ARG A 115 -20.18 12.06 -11.34
N GLY A 116 -20.53 13.22 -10.79
CA GLY A 116 -19.59 14.26 -10.40
C GLY A 116 -19.67 15.51 -11.26
N THR A 117 -18.66 16.36 -11.16
CA THR A 117 -18.63 17.64 -11.88
C THR A 117 -18.53 17.46 -13.40
N GLU A 118 -17.91 16.40 -13.88
CA GLU A 118 -17.90 16.07 -15.32
C GLU A 118 -19.33 16.04 -15.91
N GLU A 119 -20.24 15.29 -15.28
CA GLU A 119 -21.64 15.20 -15.73
C GLU A 119 -22.37 16.54 -15.54
N PHE A 120 -22.15 17.20 -14.41
CA PHE A 120 -22.74 18.51 -14.11
C PHE A 120 -22.44 19.57 -15.19
N PHE A 121 -21.24 19.54 -15.77
CA PHE A 121 -20.82 20.45 -16.84
C PHE A 121 -21.06 19.91 -18.26
N ASN A 122 -21.78 18.80 -18.43
CA ASN A 122 -22.02 18.13 -19.72
C ASN A 122 -20.72 17.75 -20.46
N LEU A 123 -19.74 17.28 -19.69
CA LEU A 123 -18.43 16.84 -20.16
C LEU A 123 -18.25 15.33 -20.10
N SER A 124 -19.30 14.55 -19.83
CA SER A 124 -19.24 13.08 -19.69
C SER A 124 -18.44 12.41 -20.80
N GLY A 125 -17.35 11.72 -20.43
CA GLY A 125 -16.46 11.02 -21.35
C GLY A 125 -15.45 11.91 -22.07
N LYS A 126 -15.36 13.20 -21.71
CA LYS A 126 -14.41 14.15 -22.28
C LYS A 126 -13.24 14.44 -21.34
N ILE A 127 -13.38 14.18 -20.05
CA ILE A 127 -12.28 14.36 -19.10
C ILE A 127 -11.34 13.15 -19.21
N ASP A 128 -10.05 13.42 -19.37
CA ASP A 128 -9.06 12.36 -19.63
C ASP A 128 -8.87 11.43 -18.43
N ILE A 129 -8.83 12.00 -17.23
CA ILE A 129 -8.54 11.28 -15.99
C ILE A 129 -9.45 11.78 -14.87
N ILE A 130 -10.22 10.87 -14.29
CA ILE A 130 -11.01 11.16 -13.09
C ILE A 130 -10.47 10.28 -11.97
N ASN A 131 -10.17 10.90 -10.84
CA ASN A 131 -9.85 10.19 -9.60
C ASN A 131 -10.92 10.46 -8.57
N SER A 132 -11.29 9.46 -7.76
CA SER A 132 -12.27 9.66 -6.70
C SER A 132 -12.12 8.62 -5.58
N THR A 133 -12.95 8.75 -4.55
CA THR A 133 -12.89 7.95 -3.33
C THR A 133 -14.12 7.06 -3.19
N LEU A 134 -13.93 5.84 -2.70
CA LEU A 134 -15.04 4.96 -2.32
C LEU A 134 -15.61 5.32 -0.93
N GLY A 135 -14.90 6.17 -0.18
CA GLY A 135 -15.12 6.38 1.25
C GLY A 135 -16.18 7.41 1.62
N LYS A 136 -16.83 8.08 0.66
CA LYS A 136 -17.80 9.16 0.92
C LYS A 136 -19.21 8.81 0.46
N ALA A 137 -19.72 9.51 -0.56
CA ALA A 137 -21.06 9.32 -1.11
C ALA A 137 -21.30 7.88 -1.58
N LEU A 138 -20.21 7.13 -1.84
CA LEU A 138 -20.24 5.73 -2.22
C LEU A 138 -20.32 4.74 -1.04
N GLY A 139 -20.90 5.16 0.08
CA GLY A 139 -21.28 4.26 1.19
C GLY A 139 -20.16 3.93 2.18
N GLY A 140 -19.13 4.77 2.29
CA GLY A 140 -18.09 4.64 3.33
C GLY A 140 -17.07 3.52 3.09
N ALA A 141 -17.02 2.93 1.89
CA ALA A 141 -16.08 1.88 1.54
C ALA A 141 -14.63 2.41 1.52
N ALA A 142 -13.68 1.73 2.16
CA ALA A 142 -12.27 2.12 2.08
C ALA A 142 -11.73 2.07 0.63
N GLY A 143 -10.82 2.98 0.27
CA GLY A 143 -10.15 2.98 -1.03
C GLY A 143 -10.44 4.19 -1.92
N GLY A 144 -9.92 4.11 -3.14
CA GLY A 144 -10.05 5.10 -4.20
C GLY A 144 -10.01 4.43 -5.56
N TYR A 145 -10.42 5.15 -6.60
CA TYR A 145 -10.43 4.63 -7.96
C TYR A 145 -10.04 5.73 -8.95
N THR A 146 -9.36 5.32 -10.01
CA THR A 146 -9.02 6.17 -11.15
C THR A 146 -9.69 5.61 -12.39
N THR A 147 -10.38 6.47 -13.14
CA THR A 147 -10.93 6.17 -14.46
C THR A 147 -10.21 6.96 -15.54
N GLY A 148 -10.21 6.42 -16.74
CA GLY A 148 -9.58 7.00 -17.92
C GLY A 148 -9.62 6.00 -19.06
N ASN A 149 -8.95 6.31 -20.16
CA ASN A 149 -8.90 5.39 -21.31
C ASN A 149 -8.16 4.08 -20.96
N LYS A 150 -8.40 3.03 -21.75
CA LYS A 150 -7.86 1.68 -21.48
C LYS A 150 -6.33 1.66 -21.38
N GLU A 151 -5.65 2.38 -22.26
CA GLU A 151 -4.19 2.43 -22.33
C GLU A 151 -3.59 3.05 -21.06
N LEU A 152 -4.18 4.15 -20.56
CA LEU A 152 -3.82 4.78 -19.31
C LEU A 152 -4.01 3.82 -18.14
N ILE A 153 -5.17 3.16 -18.04
CA ILE A 153 -5.43 2.23 -16.93
C ILE A 153 -4.47 1.04 -16.97
N ASP A 154 -4.17 0.50 -18.14
CA ASP A 154 -3.21 -0.60 -18.28
C ASP A 154 -1.77 -0.15 -17.94
N LEU A 155 -1.39 1.10 -18.26
CA LEU A 155 -0.13 1.70 -17.83
C LEU A 155 -0.05 1.84 -16.29
N LEU A 156 -1.13 2.32 -15.66
CA LEU A 156 -1.19 2.46 -14.21
C LEU A 156 -1.05 1.11 -13.51
N ARG A 157 -1.70 0.06 -14.02
CA ARG A 157 -1.57 -1.31 -13.48
C ARG A 157 -0.14 -1.83 -13.52
N GLN A 158 0.69 -1.33 -14.43
CA GLN A 158 2.08 -1.77 -14.61
C GLN A 158 3.10 -0.88 -13.89
N ARG A 159 2.74 0.36 -13.54
CA ARG A 159 3.70 1.37 -13.06
C ARG A 159 3.31 2.08 -11.76
N SER A 160 2.03 2.15 -11.43
CA SER A 160 1.55 2.83 -10.23
C SER A 160 2.02 2.07 -8.99
N ARG A 161 2.92 2.68 -8.22
CA ARG A 161 3.48 2.05 -7.03
C ARG A 161 2.41 1.64 -6.02
N PRO A 162 1.41 2.48 -5.70
CA PRO A 162 0.38 2.06 -4.74
C PRO A 162 -0.51 0.94 -5.27
N TYR A 163 -0.67 0.80 -6.58
CA TYR A 163 -1.35 -0.37 -7.17
C TYR A 163 -0.49 -1.65 -7.08
N LEU A 164 0.81 -1.54 -7.37
CA LEU A 164 1.73 -2.67 -7.42
C LEU A 164 2.19 -3.18 -6.05
N PHE A 165 2.30 -2.27 -5.07
CA PHE A 165 2.95 -2.51 -3.78
C PHE A 165 2.01 -2.35 -2.57
N SER A 166 0.73 -2.05 -2.80
CA SER A 166 -0.29 -2.10 -1.74
C SER A 166 -1.15 -3.37 -1.86
N ASN A 167 -1.88 -3.70 -0.79
CA ASN A 167 -2.80 -4.83 -0.79
C ASN A 167 -4.10 -4.44 -1.52
N SER A 168 -4.75 -5.41 -2.16
CA SER A 168 -6.06 -5.22 -2.79
C SER A 168 -7.13 -4.84 -1.78
N LEU A 169 -8.17 -4.11 -2.21
CA LEU A 169 -9.31 -3.78 -1.35
C LEU A 169 -10.03 -5.04 -0.82
N PRO A 170 -10.53 -5.02 0.44
CA PRO A 170 -11.25 -6.14 1.04
C PRO A 170 -12.49 -6.55 0.22
N PRO A 171 -12.85 -7.85 0.13
CA PRO A 171 -14.04 -8.28 -0.60
C PRO A 171 -15.35 -7.64 -0.11
N ALA A 172 -15.48 -7.36 1.19
CA ALA A 172 -16.64 -6.66 1.73
C ALA A 172 -16.70 -5.21 1.24
N VAL A 173 -15.55 -4.52 1.25
CA VAL A 173 -15.41 -3.15 0.75
C VAL A 173 -15.69 -3.08 -0.76
N VAL A 174 -15.15 -4.03 -1.54
CA VAL A 174 -15.41 -4.14 -2.98
C VAL A 174 -16.89 -4.42 -3.25
N ALA A 175 -17.50 -5.37 -2.53
CA ALA A 175 -18.91 -5.71 -2.71
C ALA A 175 -19.84 -4.54 -2.37
N SER A 176 -19.57 -3.82 -1.27
CA SER A 176 -20.28 -2.59 -0.91
C SER A 176 -20.13 -1.54 -2.00
N ALA A 177 -18.90 -1.25 -2.44
CA ALA A 177 -18.65 -0.28 -3.51
C ALA A 177 -19.35 -0.67 -4.82
N SER A 178 -19.23 -1.92 -5.25
CA SER A 178 -19.91 -2.44 -6.45
C SER A 178 -21.43 -2.32 -6.33
N LYS A 179 -22.02 -2.63 -5.17
CA LYS A 179 -23.46 -2.49 -4.97
C LYS A 179 -23.91 -1.04 -5.03
N VAL A 180 -23.12 -0.11 -4.49
CA VAL A 180 -23.42 1.32 -4.59
C VAL A 180 -23.33 1.79 -6.05
N PHE A 181 -22.33 1.36 -6.81
CA PHE A 181 -22.28 1.63 -8.25
C PHE A 181 -23.46 1.00 -9.00
N ASP A 182 -23.82 -0.26 -8.75
CA ASP A 182 -25.00 -0.90 -9.35
C ASP A 182 -26.29 -0.10 -9.09
N LEU A 183 -26.43 0.47 -7.88
CA LEU A 183 -27.56 1.32 -7.51
C LEU A 183 -27.54 2.65 -8.26
N LEU A 184 -26.37 3.26 -8.43
CA LEU A 184 -26.17 4.50 -9.19
C LEU A 184 -26.31 4.30 -10.71
N THR A 185 -26.05 3.09 -11.22
CA THR A 185 -25.91 2.82 -12.66
C THR A 185 -26.83 1.74 -13.23
N GLN A 186 -28.04 1.55 -12.70
CA GLN A 186 -29.02 0.58 -13.27
C GLN A 186 -29.06 0.71 -14.82
N SER A 187 -28.52 -0.17 -15.70
CA SER A 187 -28.06 -1.57 -15.67
C SER A 187 -26.80 -1.77 -16.57
N SER A 188 -25.97 -2.81 -16.34
CA SER A 188 -25.47 -3.75 -17.40
C SER A 188 -24.34 -4.72 -16.94
N ALA A 189 -24.19 -5.81 -17.73
CA ALA A 189 -23.26 -6.95 -17.77
C ALA A 189 -21.91 -6.96 -16.99
N LEU A 190 -21.36 -5.81 -16.60
CA LEU A 190 -20.11 -5.74 -15.82
C LEU A 190 -20.30 -6.33 -14.40
N THR A 191 -21.49 -6.12 -13.81
CA THR A 191 -21.88 -6.66 -12.50
C THR A 191 -21.83 -8.19 -12.47
N GLU A 192 -22.26 -8.87 -13.53
CA GLU A 192 -22.19 -10.33 -13.62
C GLU A 192 -20.76 -10.85 -13.75
N ARG A 193 -19.91 -10.14 -14.50
CA ARG A 193 -18.49 -10.50 -14.68
C ARG A 193 -17.68 -10.35 -13.38
N VAL A 194 -17.92 -9.30 -12.61
CA VAL A 194 -17.27 -9.10 -11.29
C VAL A 194 -17.76 -10.14 -10.29
N LYS A 195 -19.05 -10.47 -10.27
CA LYS A 195 -19.60 -11.56 -9.43
C LYS A 195 -18.98 -12.91 -9.80
N ARG A 196 -18.84 -13.21 -11.09
CA ARG A 196 -18.20 -14.45 -11.57
C ARG A 196 -16.74 -14.52 -11.15
N ASN A 197 -15.95 -13.46 -11.37
CA ASN A 197 -14.54 -13.42 -10.96
C ASN A 197 -14.36 -13.51 -9.44
N THR A 198 -15.26 -12.89 -8.67
CA THR A 198 -15.26 -12.96 -7.21
C THR A 198 -15.59 -14.38 -6.74
N THR A 199 -16.52 -15.07 -7.39
CA THR A 199 -16.85 -16.46 -7.06
C THR A 199 -15.70 -17.40 -7.40
N VAL A 200 -15.06 -17.25 -8.56
CA VAL A 200 -13.86 -18.04 -8.92
C VAL A 200 -12.74 -17.78 -7.91
N PHE A 201 -12.42 -16.51 -7.63
CA PHE A 201 -11.38 -16.14 -6.67
C PHE A 201 -11.70 -16.65 -5.26
N ARG A 202 -12.96 -16.60 -4.81
CA ARG A 202 -13.38 -17.15 -3.50
C ARG A 202 -13.28 -18.67 -3.43
N THR A 203 -13.64 -19.37 -4.50
CA THR A 203 -13.54 -20.84 -4.58
C THR A 203 -12.09 -21.27 -4.59
N GLU A 204 -11.25 -20.62 -5.40
CA GLU A 204 -9.81 -20.86 -5.46
C GLU A 204 -9.10 -20.47 -4.14
N MET A 205 -9.46 -19.35 -3.49
CA MET A 205 -8.90 -18.97 -2.19
C MET A 205 -9.24 -19.95 -1.06
N LYS A 206 -10.40 -20.61 -1.13
CA LYS A 206 -10.77 -21.69 -0.20
C LYS A 206 -9.91 -22.94 -0.41
N SER A 207 -9.52 -23.25 -1.65
CA SER A 207 -8.61 -24.36 -1.95
C SER A 207 -7.13 -24.02 -1.70
N PHE A 208 -6.74 -22.74 -1.70
CA PHE A 208 -5.33 -22.30 -1.52
C PHE A 208 -4.96 -21.81 -0.10
N GLY A 209 -5.81 -21.99 0.91
CA GLY A 209 -5.35 -21.91 2.30
C GLY A 209 -4.88 -20.52 2.80
N PHE A 210 -5.53 -19.42 2.40
CA PHE A 210 -5.37 -18.14 3.09
C PHE A 210 -6.30 -18.07 4.32
N ASN A 211 -6.00 -18.89 5.34
CA ASN A 211 -7.00 -19.25 6.35
C ASN A 211 -7.43 -18.11 7.29
N ILE A 212 -6.56 -17.12 7.59
CA ILE A 212 -6.99 -16.01 8.46
C ILE A 212 -8.11 -15.16 7.81
N LEU A 213 -8.08 -15.01 6.48
CA LEU A 213 -9.08 -14.25 5.71
C LEU A 213 -10.38 -15.05 5.50
N SER A 214 -10.31 -16.38 5.61
CA SER A 214 -11.46 -17.28 5.52
C SER A 214 -11.89 -17.86 6.87
N ASN A 215 -11.29 -17.42 7.98
CA ASN A 215 -11.57 -17.92 9.31
C ASN A 215 -12.99 -17.50 9.73
N ALA A 216 -13.81 -18.46 10.17
CA ALA A 216 -15.21 -18.23 10.48
C ALA A 216 -15.40 -17.20 11.62
N GLU A 217 -14.53 -17.23 12.63
CA GLU A 217 -14.60 -16.27 13.75
C GLU A 217 -14.21 -14.86 13.31
N VAL A 218 -13.19 -14.72 12.44
CA VAL A 218 -12.78 -13.42 11.87
C VAL A 218 -13.88 -12.86 10.98
N ILE A 219 -14.49 -13.69 10.12
CA ILE A 219 -15.62 -13.29 9.27
C ILE A 219 -16.83 -12.89 10.12
N SER A 220 -17.14 -13.64 11.19
CA SER A 220 -18.24 -13.31 12.10
C SER A 220 -18.01 -11.96 12.75
N ALA A 221 -16.80 -11.72 13.29
CA ALA A 221 -16.47 -10.42 13.89
C ALA A 221 -16.66 -9.25 12.91
N GLY A 222 -16.28 -9.44 11.64
CA GLY A 222 -16.52 -8.46 10.59
C GLY A 222 -18.01 -8.23 10.31
N LYS A 223 -18.85 -9.27 10.26
CA LYS A 223 -20.30 -9.18 10.07
C LYS A 223 -20.99 -8.50 11.25
N ASP A 224 -20.68 -8.93 12.46
CA ASP A 224 -21.25 -8.38 13.69
C ASP A 224 -20.93 -6.87 13.80
N ALA A 225 -19.74 -6.46 13.36
CA ALA A 225 -19.38 -5.05 13.31
C ALA A 225 -20.12 -4.27 12.22
N LEU A 226 -20.43 -4.87 11.06
CA LEU A 226 -21.29 -4.23 10.07
C LEU A 226 -22.69 -3.97 10.63
N ASP A 227 -23.26 -4.95 11.33
CA ASP A 227 -24.59 -4.83 11.92
C ASP A 227 -24.62 -3.81 13.07
N LYS A 228 -23.57 -3.75 13.89
CA LYS A 228 -23.49 -2.87 15.05
C LYS A 228 -23.04 -1.43 14.74
N TYR A 229 -22.07 -1.27 13.84
CA TYR A 229 -21.36 0.00 13.62
C TYR A 229 -21.54 0.58 12.21
N GLY A 230 -22.16 -0.16 11.29
CA GLY A 230 -22.37 0.25 9.91
C GLY A 230 -21.20 -0.06 8.97
N SER A 231 -21.37 0.25 7.67
CA SER A 231 -20.40 -0.07 6.62
C SER A 231 -19.14 0.78 6.64
N GLY A 232 -19.22 1.99 7.18
CA GLY A 232 -18.15 2.97 7.21
C GLY A 232 -18.58 4.24 7.94
N LEU A 233 -17.63 5.16 8.17
CA LEU A 233 -17.83 6.33 9.02
C LEU A 233 -17.89 7.63 8.24
N SER A 234 -17.52 7.61 6.96
CA SER A 234 -17.48 8.78 6.06
C SER A 234 -16.79 10.02 6.64
N SER A 235 -15.85 9.81 7.58
CA SER A 235 -15.23 10.86 8.37
C SER A 235 -13.81 10.49 8.78
N VAL A 236 -12.98 11.53 8.96
CA VAL A 236 -11.62 11.42 9.52
C VAL A 236 -11.69 11.17 11.03
N ARG A 237 -10.59 10.69 11.62
CA ARG A 237 -10.57 10.25 13.03
C ARG A 237 -10.99 11.33 14.02
N PHE A 238 -10.55 12.58 13.84
CA PHE A 238 -10.75 13.64 14.84
C PHE A 238 -12.13 14.31 14.79
N ILE A 239 -12.88 14.22 13.68
CA ILE A 239 -14.21 14.84 13.55
C ILE A 239 -15.27 13.93 14.18
N CYS A 240 -15.55 12.81 13.53
CA CYS A 240 -16.50 11.81 14.02
C CYS A 240 -16.20 10.39 13.52
N GLY A 241 -14.99 10.15 13.00
CA GLY A 241 -14.55 8.85 12.51
C GLY A 241 -13.90 7.94 13.56
N THR A 242 -13.82 8.34 14.83
CA THR A 242 -13.31 7.45 15.89
C THR A 242 -14.45 6.81 16.65
N GLN A 243 -14.51 5.48 16.63
CA GLN A 243 -15.38 4.67 17.50
C GLN A 243 -14.56 3.91 18.56
N ASP A 244 -15.22 3.39 19.58
CA ASP A 244 -14.65 2.56 20.65
C ASP A 244 -13.78 1.41 20.09
N ILE A 245 -14.24 0.75 19.04
CA ILE A 245 -13.55 -0.38 18.40
C ILE A 245 -12.18 0.00 17.82
N HIS A 246 -11.99 1.26 17.40
CA HIS A 246 -10.71 1.74 16.89
C HIS A 246 -9.68 1.87 18.01
N LYS A 247 -10.08 2.49 19.13
CA LYS A 247 -9.21 2.63 20.31
C LYS A 247 -8.90 1.28 20.95
N ALA A 248 -9.88 0.37 20.96
CA ALA A 248 -9.68 -1.00 21.43
C ALA A 248 -8.66 -1.75 20.56
N LEU A 249 -8.72 -1.62 19.23
CA LEU A 249 -7.72 -2.21 18.34
C LEU A 249 -6.33 -1.59 18.55
N GLU A 250 -6.22 -0.27 18.68
CA GLU A 250 -4.95 0.41 18.99
C GLU A 250 -4.31 -0.14 20.27
N ALA A 251 -5.10 -0.29 21.35
CA ALA A 251 -4.61 -0.84 22.61
C ALA A 251 -4.16 -2.31 22.47
N LYS A 252 -4.89 -3.13 21.69
CA LYS A 252 -4.49 -4.51 21.40
C LYS A 252 -3.19 -4.58 20.62
N ILE A 253 -3.01 -3.73 19.61
CA ILE A 253 -1.77 -3.64 18.82
C ILE A 253 -0.59 -3.26 19.73
N ALA A 254 -0.75 -2.22 20.55
CA ALA A 254 0.27 -1.78 21.48
C ALA A 254 0.66 -2.90 22.45
N LYS A 255 -0.32 -3.58 23.05
CA LYS A 255 -0.09 -4.74 23.93
C LYS A 255 0.60 -5.90 23.20
N PHE A 256 0.21 -6.19 21.96
CA PHE A 256 0.79 -7.29 21.17
C PHE A 256 2.29 -7.07 20.96
N HIS A 257 2.69 -5.84 20.61
CA HIS A 257 4.09 -5.46 20.42
C HIS A 257 4.83 -5.06 21.71
N GLY A 258 4.15 -5.01 22.85
CA GLY A 258 4.75 -4.54 24.11
C GLY A 258 5.16 -3.07 24.06
N ARG A 259 4.32 -2.21 23.48
CA ARG A 259 4.49 -0.76 23.34
C ARG A 259 3.42 0.00 24.13
N GLU A 260 3.67 1.29 24.32
CA GLU A 260 2.78 2.15 25.11
C GLU A 260 1.49 2.48 24.35
N ASP A 261 1.57 2.74 23.04
CA ASP A 261 0.41 3.11 22.24
C ASP A 261 0.57 2.72 20.76
N ALA A 262 -0.54 2.81 20.01
CA ALA A 262 -0.57 2.61 18.57
C ALA A 262 -1.56 3.57 17.89
N ILE A 263 -1.33 3.81 16.59
CA ILE A 263 -2.17 4.65 15.73
C ILE A 263 -2.50 3.89 14.45
N LEU A 264 -3.77 3.92 14.06
CA LEU A 264 -4.28 3.24 12.87
C LEU A 264 -4.27 4.15 11.63
N TYR A 265 -3.94 3.56 10.49
CA TYR A 265 -3.93 4.14 9.15
C TYR A 265 -4.72 3.29 8.16
N ALA A 266 -5.11 3.87 7.02
CA ALA A 266 -5.81 3.16 5.95
C ALA A 266 -4.96 2.04 5.32
N SER A 267 -3.63 2.19 5.33
CA SER A 267 -2.66 1.17 4.92
C SER A 267 -1.31 1.36 5.62
N CYS A 268 -0.42 0.37 5.53
CA CYS A 268 1.00 0.49 5.95
C CYS A 268 1.76 1.43 4.99
N PHE A 269 1.25 1.65 3.77
CA PHE A 269 1.77 2.67 2.86
C PHE A 269 1.58 4.07 3.46
N ASP A 270 0.39 4.35 3.98
CA ASP A 270 0.05 5.60 4.65
C ASP A 270 0.79 5.79 5.97
N ALA A 271 0.92 4.72 6.76
CA ALA A 271 1.68 4.75 8.00
C ALA A 271 3.14 5.17 7.75
N ASN A 272 3.76 4.63 6.69
CA ASN A 272 5.11 5.00 6.28
C ASN A 272 5.18 6.42 5.71
N ALA A 273 4.23 6.79 4.84
CA ALA A 273 4.19 8.12 4.22
C ALA A 273 4.04 9.24 5.26
N GLY A 274 3.23 9.02 6.29
CA GLY A 274 2.93 10.00 7.34
C GLY A 274 3.93 10.06 8.50
N LEU A 275 4.91 9.17 8.55
CA LEU A 275 5.84 9.05 9.68
C LEU A 275 6.97 10.10 9.62
N PHE A 276 7.73 10.10 8.54
CA PHE A 276 9.04 10.77 8.50
C PHE A 276 8.95 12.30 8.52
N GLU A 277 8.00 12.90 7.80
CA GLU A 277 7.82 14.36 7.79
C GLU A 277 7.21 14.90 9.10
N ALA A 278 6.45 14.07 9.82
CA ALA A 278 5.83 14.44 11.07
C ALA A 278 6.86 14.49 12.22
N LEU A 279 7.88 13.61 12.13
CA LEU A 279 8.91 13.44 13.14
C LEU A 279 10.18 14.27 12.87
N LEU A 280 10.61 14.39 11.61
CA LEU A 280 11.96 14.87 11.26
C LEU A 280 11.96 16.18 10.47
N SER A 281 12.97 17.01 10.70
CA SER A 281 13.22 18.29 10.02
C SER A 281 14.51 18.26 9.20
N ALA A 282 14.86 19.38 8.55
CA ALA A 282 16.11 19.51 7.80
C ALA A 282 17.40 19.41 8.66
N GLU A 283 17.26 19.47 9.99
CA GLU A 283 18.36 19.29 10.95
C GLU A 283 18.65 17.82 11.26
N ASP A 284 17.78 16.91 10.81
CA ASP A 284 17.86 15.48 11.09
C ASP A 284 18.34 14.69 9.86
N ALA A 285 18.75 13.43 10.08
CA ALA A 285 19.22 12.52 9.04
C ALA A 285 18.44 11.19 9.05
N ILE A 286 18.06 10.72 7.87
CA ILE A 286 17.46 9.40 7.66
C ILE A 286 18.45 8.53 6.88
N ILE A 287 18.72 7.33 7.41
CA ILE A 287 19.64 6.34 6.84
C ILE A 287 18.83 5.11 6.46
N SER A 288 18.55 4.93 5.16
CA SER A 288 17.62 3.92 4.62
C SER A 288 18.36 2.77 3.93
N ASP A 289 17.92 1.53 4.13
CA ASP A 289 18.38 0.40 3.31
C ASP A 289 17.99 0.63 1.84
N GLU A 290 18.82 0.18 0.91
CA GLU A 290 18.59 0.40 -0.52
C GLU A 290 17.41 -0.37 -1.11
N LEU A 291 16.99 -1.47 -0.47
CA LEU A 291 15.86 -2.29 -0.89
C LEU A 291 14.58 -2.05 -0.07
N ASN A 292 14.56 -1.00 0.75
CA ASN A 292 13.37 -0.62 1.51
C ASN A 292 12.14 -0.47 0.62
N HIS A 293 10.99 -0.81 1.20
CA HIS A 293 9.71 -0.74 0.50
C HIS A 293 9.43 0.66 -0.06
N ALA A 294 8.73 0.71 -1.20
CA ALA A 294 8.40 1.96 -1.89
C ALA A 294 7.73 3.00 -0.99
N SER A 295 6.87 2.57 -0.06
CA SER A 295 6.21 3.45 0.91
C SER A 295 7.17 4.13 1.86
N ILE A 296 8.24 3.45 2.29
CA ILE A 296 9.29 4.03 3.12
C ILE A 296 10.03 5.08 2.31
N ILE A 297 10.43 4.74 1.08
CA ILE A 297 11.11 5.66 0.16
C ILE A 297 10.27 6.92 -0.07
N ASP A 298 8.98 6.76 -0.37
CA ASP A 298 8.09 7.89 -0.66
C ASP A 298 7.81 8.73 0.60
N GLY A 299 7.67 8.12 1.77
CA GLY A 299 7.60 8.86 3.04
C GLY A 299 8.88 9.65 3.35
N ILE A 300 10.06 9.06 3.11
CA ILE A 300 11.35 9.74 3.24
C ILE A 300 11.46 10.92 2.26
N ARG A 301 10.93 10.78 1.03
CA ARG A 301 10.93 11.86 0.03
C ARG A 301 10.04 13.04 0.41
N LEU A 302 8.99 12.82 1.19
CA LEU A 302 8.13 13.89 1.74
C LEU A 302 8.83 14.64 2.89
N SER A 303 9.73 13.98 3.63
CA SER A 303 10.51 14.62 4.70
C SER A 303 11.56 15.60 4.18
N LYS A 304 11.85 16.62 4.99
CA LYS A 304 12.94 17.60 4.74
C LYS A 304 14.30 17.12 5.24
N ALA A 305 14.35 16.02 5.97
CA ALA A 305 15.59 15.48 6.53
C ALA A 305 16.65 15.18 5.47
N GLN A 306 17.90 15.17 5.90
CA GLN A 306 19.01 14.69 5.09
C GLN A 306 18.81 13.20 4.80
N ARG A 307 19.07 12.76 3.57
CA ARG A 307 18.73 11.42 3.10
C ARG A 307 20.00 10.67 2.71
N PHE A 308 20.26 9.58 3.41
CA PHE A 308 21.38 8.69 3.15
C PHE A 308 20.86 7.28 2.88
N ARG A 309 21.54 6.57 1.99
CA ARG A 309 21.18 5.19 1.61
C ARG A 309 22.39 4.30 1.80
N TYR A 310 22.25 3.25 2.60
CA TYR A 310 23.29 2.23 2.75
C TYR A 310 22.98 1.01 1.88
N LYS A 311 24.03 0.31 1.46
CA LYS A 311 23.91 -0.93 0.68
C LYS A 311 23.14 -2.00 1.46
N HIS A 312 22.40 -2.83 0.74
CA HIS A 312 21.47 -3.78 1.33
C HIS A 312 22.14 -4.68 2.37
N ARG A 313 21.68 -4.60 3.62
CA ARG A 313 22.21 -5.36 4.78
C ARG A 313 23.71 -5.16 5.06
N ASP A 314 24.35 -4.13 4.51
CA ASP A 314 25.75 -3.82 4.74
C ASP A 314 25.91 -2.95 6.00
N MET A 315 26.28 -3.59 7.10
CA MET A 315 26.44 -2.92 8.40
C MET A 315 27.70 -2.04 8.46
N ASN A 316 28.70 -2.28 7.61
CA ASN A 316 29.88 -1.42 7.56
C ASN A 316 29.52 -0.09 6.88
N ASP A 317 28.80 -0.15 5.76
CA ASP A 317 28.32 1.04 5.06
C ASP A 317 27.33 1.84 5.92
N LEU A 318 26.41 1.16 6.62
CA LEU A 318 25.54 1.78 7.63
C LEU A 318 26.35 2.48 8.73
N GLU A 319 27.34 1.80 9.29
CA GLU A 319 28.18 2.37 10.35
C GLU A 319 28.96 3.60 9.86
N ASP A 320 29.52 3.56 8.65
CA ASP A 320 30.29 4.68 8.10
C ASP A 320 29.40 5.90 7.82
N ILE A 321 28.17 5.70 7.35
CA ILE A 321 27.19 6.79 7.22
C ILE A 321 26.82 7.35 8.59
N LEU A 322 26.65 6.51 9.63
CA LEU A 322 26.36 6.98 10.99
C LEU A 322 27.52 7.80 11.57
N LYS A 323 28.79 7.39 11.37
CA LYS A 323 29.98 8.15 11.78
C LYS A 323 30.03 9.53 11.12
N ASN A 324 29.75 9.59 9.82
CA ASN A 324 29.87 10.83 9.05
C ASN A 324 28.75 11.84 9.34
N ASN A 325 27.63 11.41 9.93
CA ASN A 325 26.44 12.24 10.16
C ASN A 325 26.16 12.50 11.65
N GLN A 326 27.21 12.52 12.48
CA GLN A 326 27.08 12.81 13.91
C GLN A 326 26.59 14.24 14.23
N LYS A 327 26.70 15.17 13.26
CA LYS A 327 26.21 16.55 13.39
C LYS A 327 24.68 16.69 13.24
N ALA A 328 24.00 15.69 12.67
CA ALA A 328 22.54 15.71 12.60
C ALA A 328 21.95 15.65 14.01
N ARG A 329 20.91 16.45 14.26
CA ARG A 329 20.23 16.53 15.57
C ARG A 329 19.69 15.17 15.98
N ASN A 330 18.94 14.53 15.10
CA ASN A 330 18.54 13.13 15.22
C ASN A 330 19.01 12.33 14.00
N ARG A 331 19.31 11.06 14.22
CA ARG A 331 19.60 10.07 13.17
C ARG A 331 18.56 8.98 13.28
N LEU A 332 17.87 8.65 12.19
CA LEU A 332 16.90 7.57 12.12
C LEU A 332 17.36 6.54 11.11
N ILE A 333 17.51 5.29 11.54
CA ILE A 333 17.79 4.15 10.67
C ILE A 333 16.45 3.55 10.25
N ALA A 334 16.22 3.45 8.94
CA ALA A 334 14.99 2.90 8.37
C ALA A 334 15.28 1.59 7.63
N THR A 335 14.54 0.52 7.97
CA THR A 335 14.65 -0.78 7.32
C THR A 335 13.30 -1.50 7.23
N ASP A 336 13.05 -2.25 6.16
CA ASP A 336 12.12 -3.38 6.21
C ASP A 336 12.66 -4.39 7.25
N GLY A 337 11.78 -5.03 8.04
CA GLY A 337 12.18 -6.16 8.88
C GLY A 337 12.46 -7.39 8.03
N VAL A 338 11.55 -7.68 7.09
CA VAL A 338 11.72 -8.71 6.06
C VAL A 338 11.47 -8.12 4.69
N PHE A 339 12.46 -8.24 3.81
CA PHE A 339 12.42 -7.68 2.47
C PHE A 339 11.50 -8.50 1.55
N SER A 340 10.48 -7.82 1.01
CA SER A 340 9.33 -8.43 0.35
C SER A 340 9.68 -9.37 -0.82
N MET A 341 10.63 -9.00 -1.69
CA MET A 341 10.91 -9.73 -2.94
C MET A 341 11.94 -10.85 -2.79
N ASP A 342 12.84 -10.73 -1.83
CA ASP A 342 13.95 -11.67 -1.62
C ASP A 342 13.71 -12.62 -0.43
N GLY A 343 12.81 -12.27 0.50
CA GLY A 343 12.63 -13.03 1.73
C GLY A 343 13.84 -12.96 2.66
N ASN A 344 14.67 -11.93 2.52
CA ASN A 344 15.80 -11.69 3.42
C ASN A 344 15.32 -11.03 4.71
N VAL A 345 15.94 -11.39 5.82
CA VAL A 345 15.68 -10.80 7.14
C VAL A 345 16.75 -9.75 7.41
N ALA A 346 16.33 -8.52 7.75
CA ALA A 346 17.25 -7.47 8.15
C ALA A 346 18.06 -7.91 9.38
N PRO A 347 19.37 -7.62 9.46
CA PRO A 347 20.19 -7.96 10.63
C PRO A 347 19.89 -7.00 11.80
N LEU A 348 18.64 -7.04 12.30
CA LEU A 348 18.11 -6.07 13.25
C LEU A 348 18.89 -6.00 14.56
N ASN A 349 19.47 -7.12 15.00
CA ASN A 349 20.40 -7.14 16.14
C ASN A 349 21.64 -6.28 15.93
N LYS A 350 22.23 -6.28 14.73
CA LYS A 350 23.39 -5.45 14.39
C LYS A 350 22.98 -3.99 14.18
N ILE A 351 21.84 -3.76 13.54
CA ILE A 351 21.27 -2.42 13.37
C ILE A 351 21.04 -1.77 14.74
N TYR A 352 20.42 -2.50 15.67
CA TYR A 352 20.19 -2.04 17.04
C TYR A 352 21.50 -1.74 17.77
N GLN A 353 22.53 -2.59 17.66
CA GLN A 353 23.85 -2.32 18.24
C GLN A 353 24.47 -1.02 17.73
N LEU A 354 24.39 -0.78 16.41
CA LEU A 354 24.87 0.48 15.82
C LEU A 354 24.02 1.67 16.27
N ALA A 355 22.70 1.51 16.35
CA ALA A 355 21.81 2.55 16.82
C ALA A 355 22.13 2.98 18.25
N GLN A 356 22.39 2.03 19.14
CA GLN A 356 22.84 2.30 20.51
C GLN A 356 24.21 2.99 20.54
N LYS A 357 25.18 2.51 19.74
CA LYS A 357 26.53 3.08 19.66
C LYS A 357 26.55 4.52 19.17
N TYR A 358 25.68 4.87 18.23
CA TYR A 358 25.66 6.17 17.55
C TYR A 358 24.46 7.05 17.93
N ASN A 359 23.73 6.68 19.00
CA ASN A 359 22.52 7.35 19.47
C ASN A 359 21.58 7.69 18.30
N ALA A 360 21.04 6.65 17.67
CA ALA A 360 20.10 6.74 16.55
C ALA A 360 18.79 6.02 16.89
N ILE A 361 17.71 6.51 16.30
CA ILE A 361 16.36 5.93 16.37
C ILE A 361 16.29 4.78 15.36
N VAL A 362 15.65 3.68 15.71
CA VAL A 362 15.40 2.55 14.81
C VAL A 362 13.93 2.49 14.43
N PHE A 363 13.68 2.64 13.14
CA PHE A 363 12.39 2.37 12.51
C PHE A 363 12.45 1.05 11.74
N VAL A 364 11.49 0.16 12.01
CA VAL A 364 11.33 -1.10 11.29
C VAL A 364 9.94 -1.22 10.69
N ASP A 365 9.87 -1.58 9.42
CA ASP A 365 8.63 -2.01 8.78
C ASP A 365 8.46 -3.54 8.88
N GLU A 366 7.61 -3.97 9.82
CA GLU A 366 7.28 -5.37 10.11
C GLU A 366 6.10 -5.89 9.27
N CYS A 367 5.73 -5.20 8.17
CA CYS A 367 4.65 -5.57 7.27
C CYS A 367 4.74 -7.03 6.78
N HIS A 368 5.95 -7.60 6.64
CA HIS A 368 6.20 -8.96 6.14
C HIS A 368 6.61 -9.98 7.20
N SER A 369 6.31 -9.72 8.46
CA SER A 369 6.78 -10.54 9.58
C SER A 369 5.79 -10.59 10.73
N THR A 370 5.05 -9.50 10.97
CA THR A 370 4.01 -9.50 12.01
C THR A 370 2.93 -10.53 11.71
N GLY A 371 2.58 -11.31 12.72
CA GLY A 371 1.54 -12.33 12.73
C GLY A 371 2.05 -13.77 12.54
N PHE A 372 3.32 -13.97 12.20
CA PHE A 372 3.83 -15.32 11.91
C PHE A 372 5.35 -15.49 12.02
N PHE A 373 6.13 -14.41 12.13
CA PHE A 373 7.58 -14.49 12.29
C PHE A 373 7.99 -14.23 13.74
N GLY A 374 9.03 -14.92 14.23
CA GLY A 374 9.30 -15.05 15.66
C GLY A 374 8.52 -16.21 16.30
N ASN A 375 8.73 -16.46 17.59
CA ASN A 375 8.10 -17.60 18.30
C ASN A 375 6.57 -17.45 18.41
N THR A 376 6.09 -16.22 18.56
CA THR A 376 4.67 -15.92 18.75
C THR A 376 4.10 -15.03 17.64
N GLY A 377 4.87 -14.79 16.58
CA GLY A 377 4.46 -13.95 15.47
C GLY A 377 4.64 -12.46 15.72
N ARG A 378 5.45 -12.04 16.69
CA ARG A 378 5.68 -10.62 16.99
C ARG A 378 6.65 -9.92 16.05
N GLY A 379 7.21 -10.66 15.08
CA GLY A 379 8.05 -10.11 14.03
C GLY A 379 9.54 -10.29 14.27
N THR A 380 10.34 -9.50 13.57
CA THR A 380 11.80 -9.62 13.59
C THR A 380 12.40 -9.20 14.93
N GLU A 381 11.76 -8.28 15.64
CA GLU A 381 12.16 -7.91 17.00
C GLU A 381 12.19 -9.14 17.94
N GLU A 382 11.14 -9.95 17.94
CA GLU A 382 11.08 -11.17 18.75
C GLU A 382 12.09 -12.21 18.26
N PHE A 383 12.22 -12.38 16.94
CA PHE A 383 13.17 -13.32 16.34
C PHE A 383 14.62 -13.09 16.80
N PHE A 384 15.01 -11.83 16.99
CA PHE A 384 16.35 -11.45 17.46
C PHE A 384 16.45 -11.26 18.99
N ASN A 385 15.41 -11.60 19.77
CA ASN A 385 15.36 -11.36 21.22
C ASN A 385 15.54 -9.88 21.61
N LEU A 386 14.92 -8.99 20.83
CA LEU A 386 14.97 -7.55 21.01
C LEU A 386 13.62 -6.97 21.48
N SER A 387 12.67 -7.79 21.93
CA SER A 387 11.33 -7.34 22.32
C SER A 387 11.34 -6.09 23.19
N GLY A 388 10.66 -5.04 22.75
CA GLY A 388 10.59 -3.74 23.45
C GLY A 388 11.74 -2.78 23.17
N LYS A 389 12.73 -3.13 22.33
CA LYS A 389 13.96 -2.33 22.13
C LYS A 389 13.96 -1.47 20.88
N ILE A 390 13.12 -1.75 19.90
CA ILE A 390 13.00 -0.96 18.66
C ILE A 390 12.06 0.21 18.89
N ASP A 391 12.46 1.42 18.49
CA ASP A 391 11.71 2.63 18.80
C ASP A 391 10.35 2.71 18.09
N ILE A 392 10.33 2.36 16.79
CA ILE A 392 9.17 2.55 15.93
C ILE A 392 8.92 1.30 15.08
N ILE A 393 7.71 0.76 15.18
CA ILE A 393 7.27 -0.36 14.34
C ILE A 393 6.09 0.12 13.49
N ASN A 394 6.23 0.02 12.17
CA ASN A 394 5.10 0.03 11.25
C ASN A 394 4.75 -1.40 10.83
N SER A 395 3.47 -1.67 10.59
CA SER A 395 3.05 -2.94 10.00
C SER A 395 1.64 -2.82 9.37
N THR A 396 1.19 -3.88 8.71
CA THR A 396 -0.10 -3.94 8.00
C THR A 396 -1.07 -4.92 8.62
N LEU A 397 -2.35 -4.54 8.57
CA LEU A 397 -3.48 -5.43 8.85
C LEU A 397 -3.87 -6.28 7.63
N GLY A 398 -3.42 -5.94 6.41
CA GLY A 398 -3.86 -6.55 5.17
C GLY A 398 -3.05 -7.79 4.70
N LYS A 399 -2.10 -8.28 5.51
CA LYS A 399 -1.33 -9.52 5.23
C LYS A 399 -1.72 -10.62 6.22
N ALA A 400 -0.78 -11.08 7.05
CA ALA A 400 -1.02 -12.16 8.00
C ALA A 400 -2.04 -11.79 9.10
N LEU A 401 -2.25 -10.50 9.34
CA LEU A 401 -3.19 -10.00 10.34
C LEU A 401 -4.65 -9.93 9.87
N GLY A 402 -4.96 -10.45 8.67
CA GLY A 402 -6.32 -10.79 8.23
C GLY A 402 -7.36 -9.66 8.15
N GLY A 403 -6.99 -8.41 8.48
CA GLY A 403 -7.87 -7.24 8.43
C GLY A 403 -8.28 -6.81 7.03
N ALA A 404 -7.80 -7.49 5.99
CA ALA A 404 -8.00 -7.22 4.57
C ALA A 404 -7.49 -5.84 4.07
N ALA A 405 -7.47 -4.80 4.91
CA ALA A 405 -6.84 -3.50 4.70
C ALA A 405 -6.42 -2.89 6.05
N GLY A 406 -5.62 -1.81 6.02
CA GLY A 406 -5.15 -1.13 7.22
C GLY A 406 -3.65 -1.24 7.45
N GLY A 407 -3.12 -0.25 8.15
CA GLY A 407 -1.78 -0.24 8.70
C GLY A 407 -1.75 0.45 10.04
N TYR A 408 -0.63 0.37 10.74
CA TYR A 408 -0.46 1.04 12.01
C TYR A 408 1.00 1.39 12.26
N THR A 409 1.18 2.35 13.16
CA THR A 409 2.46 2.66 13.82
C THR A 409 2.30 2.40 15.31
N THR A 410 3.27 1.75 15.94
CA THR A 410 3.32 1.55 17.39
C THR A 410 4.71 1.85 17.94
N GLY A 411 4.76 2.38 19.16
CA GLY A 411 5.97 2.91 19.80
C GLY A 411 5.63 3.63 21.10
N ASN A 412 6.49 4.54 21.52
CA ASN A 412 6.28 5.35 22.74
C ASN A 412 5.10 6.30 22.59
N LYS A 413 4.42 6.60 23.70
CA LYS A 413 3.20 7.39 23.71
C LYS A 413 3.38 8.77 23.08
N GLU A 414 4.47 9.46 23.36
CA GLU A 414 4.76 10.80 22.84
C GLU A 414 4.89 10.81 21.31
N LEU A 415 5.50 9.77 20.74
CA LEU A 415 5.58 9.60 19.29
C LEU A 415 4.17 9.44 18.71
N ILE A 416 3.37 8.56 19.29
CA ILE A 416 2.03 8.28 18.79
C ILE A 416 1.12 9.52 18.92
N ASP A 417 1.22 10.27 20.01
CA ASP A 417 0.48 11.51 20.21
C ASP A 417 0.93 12.61 19.23
N LEU A 418 2.22 12.71 18.92
CA LEU A 418 2.73 13.60 17.87
C LEU A 418 2.15 13.23 16.50
N LEU A 419 2.16 11.94 16.14
CA LEU A 419 1.62 11.46 14.86
C LEU A 419 0.13 11.75 14.74
N ARG A 420 -0.66 11.59 15.81
CA ARG A 420 -2.09 11.94 15.82
C ARG A 420 -2.34 13.41 15.52
N GLN A 421 -1.40 14.30 15.83
CA GLN A 421 -1.52 15.75 15.60
C GLN A 421 -0.89 16.23 14.29
N ARG A 422 0.06 15.49 13.70
CA ARG A 422 0.85 15.97 12.54
C ARG A 422 0.83 15.08 11.32
N SER A 423 0.56 13.79 11.48
CA SER A 423 0.62 12.83 10.36
C SER A 423 -0.50 13.12 9.36
N ARG A 424 -0.16 13.66 8.19
CA ARG A 424 -1.14 14.06 7.16
C ARG A 424 -2.07 12.91 6.75
N PRO A 425 -1.60 11.67 6.49
CA PRO A 425 -2.50 10.56 6.15
C PRO A 425 -3.49 10.21 7.26
N TYR A 426 -3.20 10.51 8.53
CA TYR A 426 -4.11 10.27 9.64
C TYR A 426 -5.17 11.37 9.76
N LEU A 427 -4.74 12.63 9.63
CA LEU A 427 -5.61 13.81 9.79
C LEU A 427 -6.59 13.98 8.64
N PHE A 428 -6.13 13.74 7.41
CA PHE A 428 -6.88 14.07 6.21
C PHE A 428 -7.45 12.83 5.50
N SER A 429 -7.35 11.63 6.12
CA SER A 429 -7.95 10.41 5.59
C SER A 429 -9.09 9.85 6.41
N ASN A 430 -9.98 9.11 5.73
CA ASN A 430 -11.14 8.49 6.38
C ASN A 430 -10.64 7.37 7.27
N SER A 431 -11.36 7.18 8.36
CA SER A 431 -11.08 6.13 9.33
C SER A 431 -11.31 4.74 8.73
N LEU A 432 -10.68 3.72 9.29
CA LEU A 432 -10.86 2.34 8.84
C LEU A 432 -12.33 1.91 9.00
N PRO A 433 -12.90 1.14 8.04
CA PRO A 433 -14.25 0.61 8.19
C PRO A 433 -14.39 -0.30 9.42
N PRO A 434 -15.51 -0.26 10.17
CA PRO A 434 -15.69 -1.07 11.37
C PRO A 434 -15.45 -2.58 11.15
N ALA A 435 -15.89 -3.13 10.01
CA ALA A 435 -15.67 -4.53 9.66
C ALA A 435 -14.18 -4.90 9.57
N VAL A 436 -13.35 -3.99 9.04
CA VAL A 436 -11.89 -4.16 8.93
C VAL A 436 -11.26 -4.15 10.33
N VAL A 437 -11.66 -3.18 11.17
CA VAL A 437 -11.16 -3.04 12.53
C VAL A 437 -11.52 -4.27 13.38
N ALA A 438 -12.76 -4.75 13.29
CA ALA A 438 -13.24 -5.92 14.03
C ALA A 438 -12.54 -7.21 13.59
N SER A 439 -12.39 -7.41 12.27
CA SER A 439 -11.69 -8.58 11.72
C SER A 439 -10.24 -8.60 12.21
N ALA A 440 -9.51 -7.49 12.10
CA ALA A 440 -8.14 -7.38 12.60
C ALA A 440 -8.05 -7.61 14.12
N SER A 441 -8.98 -7.04 14.88
CA SER A 441 -9.05 -7.21 16.34
C SER A 441 -9.19 -8.67 16.74
N LYS A 442 -10.00 -9.45 16.03
CA LYS A 442 -10.16 -10.89 16.27
C LYS A 442 -8.90 -11.68 15.91
N VAL A 443 -8.16 -11.27 14.88
CA VAL A 443 -6.88 -11.91 14.53
C VAL A 443 -5.84 -11.72 15.64
N PHE A 444 -5.74 -10.53 16.23
CA PHE A 444 -4.86 -10.31 17.38
C PHE A 444 -5.24 -11.19 18.59
N ASP A 445 -6.53 -11.44 18.82
CA ASP A 445 -6.96 -12.36 19.87
C ASP A 445 -6.48 -13.78 19.60
N LEU A 446 -6.66 -14.27 18.37
CA LEU A 446 -6.22 -15.61 17.95
C LEU A 446 -4.70 -15.80 18.08
N LEU A 447 -3.92 -14.81 17.62
CA LEU A 447 -2.46 -14.85 17.70
C LEU A 447 -1.94 -14.78 19.15
N THR A 448 -2.65 -14.07 20.03
CA THR A 448 -2.25 -13.97 21.44
C THR A 448 -2.57 -15.25 22.22
N GLN A 449 -3.55 -16.04 21.77
CA GLN A 449 -3.99 -17.26 22.45
C GLN A 449 -3.12 -18.50 22.14
N SER A 450 -2.50 -18.59 20.96
CA SER A 450 -1.76 -19.79 20.55
C SER A 450 -0.65 -19.50 19.53
N SER A 451 0.49 -20.20 19.67
CA SER A 451 1.60 -20.22 18.70
C SER A 451 1.42 -21.24 17.57
N ALA A 452 0.37 -22.06 17.60
CA ALA A 452 0.21 -23.20 16.69
C ALA A 452 0.23 -22.81 15.21
N LEU A 453 -0.33 -21.65 14.85
CA LEU A 453 -0.32 -21.15 13.47
C LEU A 453 1.11 -20.80 13.01
N THR A 454 1.87 -20.15 13.87
CA THR A 454 3.27 -19.75 13.64
C THR A 454 4.17 -20.97 13.50
N GLU A 455 4.03 -21.96 14.39
CA GLU A 455 4.76 -23.23 14.35
C GLU A 455 4.48 -23.99 13.04
N ARG A 456 3.22 -24.03 12.61
CA ARG A 456 2.82 -24.70 11.37
C ARG A 456 3.37 -24.01 10.13
N VAL A 457 3.34 -22.67 10.06
CA VAL A 457 3.97 -21.92 8.96
C VAL A 457 5.46 -22.24 8.88
N LYS A 458 6.15 -22.23 10.02
CA LYS A 458 7.59 -22.52 10.09
C LYS A 458 7.91 -23.94 9.61
N ARG A 459 7.15 -24.94 10.09
CA ARG A 459 7.29 -26.34 9.64
C ARG A 459 7.07 -26.47 8.14
N ASN A 460 5.95 -25.95 7.62
CA ASN A 460 5.61 -26.00 6.20
C ASN A 460 6.70 -25.33 5.33
N THR A 461 7.21 -24.18 5.80
CA THR A 461 8.29 -23.44 5.12
C THR A 461 9.56 -24.27 5.07
N THR A 462 9.94 -24.89 6.19
CA THR A 462 11.14 -25.73 6.27
C THR A 462 11.06 -26.92 5.32
N VAL A 463 9.91 -27.62 5.30
CA VAL A 463 9.67 -28.76 4.40
C VAL A 463 9.79 -28.32 2.94
N PHE A 464 9.04 -27.29 2.55
CA PHE A 464 9.05 -26.80 1.16
C PHE A 464 10.45 -26.38 0.70
N ARG A 465 11.17 -25.58 1.50
CA ARG A 465 12.52 -25.11 1.15
C ARG A 465 13.51 -26.26 1.04
N THR A 466 13.45 -27.23 1.95
CA THR A 466 14.37 -28.37 1.99
C THR A 466 14.17 -29.28 0.79
N GLU A 467 12.92 -29.66 0.52
CA GLU A 467 12.60 -30.56 -0.59
C GLU A 467 12.87 -29.91 -1.96
N MET A 468 12.45 -28.66 -2.16
CA MET A 468 12.73 -27.94 -3.41
C MET A 468 14.23 -27.86 -3.70
N LYS A 469 15.07 -27.57 -2.69
CA LYS A 469 16.53 -27.57 -2.83
C LYS A 469 17.07 -28.96 -3.18
N SER A 470 16.52 -30.02 -2.58
CA SER A 470 16.94 -31.40 -2.86
C SER A 470 16.71 -31.82 -4.32
N PHE A 471 15.71 -31.22 -4.98
CA PHE A 471 15.43 -31.42 -6.41
C PHE A 471 16.22 -30.49 -7.35
N GLY A 472 17.14 -29.68 -6.82
CA GLY A 472 18.03 -28.82 -7.62
C GLY A 472 17.53 -27.39 -7.83
N PHE A 473 16.39 -26.99 -7.26
CA PHE A 473 15.94 -25.59 -7.37
C PHE A 473 16.79 -24.65 -6.53
N ASN A 474 17.10 -23.48 -7.11
CA ASN A 474 17.71 -22.37 -6.38
C ASN A 474 16.64 -21.54 -5.64
N ILE A 475 16.51 -21.77 -4.33
CA ILE A 475 15.59 -21.02 -3.47
C ILE A 475 16.33 -19.90 -2.74
N LEU A 476 15.95 -18.66 -3.02
CA LEU A 476 16.52 -17.45 -2.43
C LEU A 476 15.98 -17.17 -1.02
N GLY A 477 16.59 -16.21 -0.33
CA GLY A 477 16.12 -15.72 0.97
C GLY A 477 16.58 -16.55 2.17
N ASP A 478 16.22 -16.07 3.36
CA ASP A 478 16.55 -16.72 4.63
C ASP A 478 15.44 -17.70 5.04
N ASP A 479 15.35 -18.09 6.31
CA ASP A 479 14.30 -19.00 6.81
C ASP A 479 12.94 -18.28 6.97
N HIS A 480 12.41 -17.78 5.86
CA HIS A 480 11.19 -17.00 5.80
C HIS A 480 10.12 -17.67 4.91
N PRO A 481 8.81 -17.54 5.22
CA PRO A 481 7.72 -18.10 4.41
C PRO A 481 7.61 -17.58 2.97
N ILE A 482 8.33 -16.50 2.65
CA ILE A 482 8.55 -16.08 1.26
C ILE A 482 9.71 -16.92 0.73
N CYS A 483 9.40 -17.81 -0.22
CA CYS A 483 10.34 -18.74 -0.83
C CYS A 483 10.48 -18.42 -2.33
N PRO A 484 11.34 -17.46 -2.73
CA PRO A 484 11.52 -17.15 -4.14
C PRO A 484 12.32 -18.25 -4.85
N VAL A 485 11.72 -18.87 -5.85
CA VAL A 485 12.39 -19.82 -6.76
C VAL A 485 13.03 -19.01 -7.89
N PHE A 486 14.35 -18.99 -7.95
CA PHE A 486 15.08 -18.23 -8.98
C PHE A 486 14.89 -18.88 -10.36
N ILE A 487 14.50 -18.07 -11.35
CA ILE A 487 14.31 -18.48 -12.75
C ILE A 487 15.29 -17.75 -13.69
N GLY A 488 15.67 -16.51 -13.36
CA GLY A 488 16.58 -15.68 -14.15
C GLY A 488 15.86 -14.95 -15.29
N ASP A 489 15.39 -15.71 -16.30
CA ASP A 489 14.73 -15.15 -17.49
C ASP A 489 13.24 -14.81 -17.27
N ALA A 490 12.80 -13.67 -17.80
CA ALA A 490 11.45 -13.16 -17.59
C ALA A 490 10.38 -13.96 -18.35
N ARG A 491 10.64 -14.36 -19.60
CA ARG A 491 9.69 -15.14 -20.40
C ARG A 491 9.56 -16.54 -19.84
N LEU A 492 10.69 -17.12 -19.41
CA LEU A 492 10.72 -18.40 -18.72
C LEU A 492 9.90 -18.36 -17.43
N ALA A 493 10.01 -17.30 -16.62
CA ALA A 493 9.23 -17.15 -15.39
C ALA A 493 7.72 -17.06 -15.66
N THR A 494 7.28 -16.33 -16.69
CA THR A 494 5.86 -16.29 -17.09
C THR A 494 5.37 -17.66 -17.55
N ASN A 495 6.09 -18.31 -18.46
CA ASN A 495 5.73 -19.65 -18.96
C ASN A 495 5.72 -20.70 -17.83
N PHE A 496 6.65 -20.62 -16.90
CA PHE A 496 6.67 -21.49 -15.73
C PHE A 496 5.40 -21.30 -14.90
N ALA A 497 5.01 -20.06 -14.61
CA ALA A 497 3.79 -19.75 -13.86
C ALA A 497 2.52 -20.25 -14.57
N ASP A 498 2.43 -20.07 -15.89
CA ASP A 498 1.29 -20.55 -16.69
C ASP A 498 1.18 -22.08 -16.62
N GLN A 499 2.29 -22.81 -16.74
CA GLN A 499 2.30 -24.28 -16.62
C GLN A 499 2.02 -24.77 -15.20
N MET A 500 2.42 -24.03 -14.17
CA MET A 500 2.03 -24.35 -12.80
C MET A 500 0.50 -24.25 -12.65
N LEU A 501 -0.13 -23.23 -13.24
CA LEU A 501 -1.58 -23.06 -13.23
C LEU A 501 -2.30 -24.20 -13.95
N GLU A 502 -1.77 -24.70 -15.08
CA GLU A 502 -2.28 -25.91 -15.74
C GLU A 502 -2.24 -27.15 -14.85
N ASN A 503 -1.31 -27.22 -13.89
CA ASN A 503 -1.24 -28.28 -12.88
C ASN A 503 -2.07 -27.96 -11.62
N GLY A 504 -2.92 -26.93 -11.67
CA GLY A 504 -3.80 -26.52 -10.59
C GLY A 504 -3.09 -25.77 -9.45
N ILE A 505 -1.92 -25.19 -9.70
CA ILE A 505 -1.14 -24.43 -8.73
C ILE A 505 -0.98 -22.99 -9.22
N TYR A 506 -1.67 -22.05 -8.57
CA TYR A 506 -1.58 -20.64 -8.92
C TYR A 506 -0.36 -19.99 -8.25
N VAL A 507 0.62 -19.61 -9.07
CA VAL A 507 1.81 -18.84 -8.66
C VAL A 507 2.07 -17.71 -9.63
N ILE A 508 2.79 -16.67 -9.20
CA ILE A 508 3.12 -15.51 -10.02
C ILE A 508 4.63 -15.42 -10.22
N GLY A 509 5.03 -15.26 -11.48
CA GLY A 509 6.38 -14.89 -11.86
C GLY A 509 6.60 -13.38 -11.77
N PHE A 510 7.72 -12.97 -11.20
CA PHE A 510 8.12 -11.58 -11.08
C PHE A 510 9.35 -11.31 -11.94
N SER A 511 9.29 -10.26 -12.75
CA SER A 511 10.37 -9.76 -13.60
C SER A 511 10.51 -8.24 -13.47
N TYR A 512 11.43 -7.64 -14.23
CA TYR A 512 11.55 -6.18 -14.31
C TYR A 512 10.21 -5.52 -14.67
N PRO A 513 9.83 -4.38 -14.04
CA PRO A 513 10.60 -3.56 -13.10
C PRO A 513 10.55 -3.99 -11.63
N VAL A 514 9.82 -5.06 -11.28
CA VAL A 514 9.62 -5.48 -9.89
C VAL A 514 10.89 -6.06 -9.27
N VAL A 515 11.68 -6.79 -10.07
CA VAL A 515 13.01 -7.29 -9.71
C VAL A 515 14.02 -6.90 -10.78
N PRO A 516 15.33 -6.82 -10.47
CA PRO A 516 16.34 -6.48 -11.48
C PRO A 516 16.31 -7.39 -12.71
N LYS A 517 16.71 -6.86 -13.87
CA LYS A 517 16.81 -7.64 -15.12
C LYS A 517 17.72 -8.86 -14.92
N GLY A 518 17.34 -10.00 -15.51
CA GLY A 518 18.06 -11.27 -15.36
C GLY A 518 17.92 -11.94 -13.99
N LYS A 519 17.05 -11.41 -13.11
CA LYS A 519 16.78 -11.99 -11.78
C LYS A 519 15.30 -12.34 -11.58
N ALA A 520 14.63 -12.77 -12.65
CA ALA A 520 13.24 -13.20 -12.59
C ALA A 520 13.08 -14.41 -11.67
N ARG A 521 11.90 -14.54 -11.04
CA ARG A 521 11.65 -15.56 -10.01
C ARG A 521 10.17 -15.85 -9.84
N ILE A 522 9.83 -17.05 -9.39
CA ILE A 522 8.50 -17.37 -8.87
C ILE A 522 8.51 -17.12 -7.37
N ARG A 523 7.67 -16.22 -6.85
CA ARG A 523 7.60 -15.96 -5.41
C ARG A 523 6.53 -16.84 -4.78
N VAL A 524 6.94 -17.94 -4.16
CA VAL A 524 6.04 -18.83 -3.42
C VAL A 524 5.87 -18.30 -2.00
N GLN A 525 4.64 -18.28 -1.49
CA GLN A 525 4.32 -17.83 -0.14
C GLN A 525 3.68 -18.98 0.62
N ILE A 526 4.34 -19.43 1.69
CA ILE A 526 3.89 -20.57 2.49
C ILE A 526 2.96 -20.09 3.62
N SER A 527 1.86 -20.82 3.82
CA SER A 527 0.82 -20.52 4.79
C SER A 527 0.69 -21.64 5.84
N ALA A 528 0.18 -21.28 7.03
CA ALA A 528 -0.23 -22.23 8.06
C ALA A 528 -1.30 -23.20 7.54
N ALA A 529 -2.11 -22.76 6.58
CA ALA A 529 -3.26 -23.54 6.16
C ALA A 529 -2.91 -24.64 5.17
N HIS A 530 -1.77 -24.54 4.48
CA HIS A 530 -1.33 -25.60 3.58
C HIS A 530 -1.23 -26.90 4.37
N SER A 531 -1.92 -27.92 3.90
CA SER A 531 -1.75 -29.29 4.36
C SER A 531 -0.42 -29.85 3.84
N ASP A 532 0.01 -30.97 4.42
CA ASP A 532 1.21 -31.67 3.93
C ASP A 532 1.00 -32.16 2.49
N GLU A 533 -0.24 -32.50 2.12
CA GLU A 533 -0.61 -32.86 0.76
C GLU A 533 -0.51 -31.65 -0.20
N ASP A 534 -0.96 -30.46 0.19
CA ASP A 534 -0.83 -29.25 -0.63
C ASP A 534 0.63 -28.92 -0.91
N ILE A 535 1.48 -28.99 0.13
CA ILE A 535 2.92 -28.75 0.02
C ILE A 535 3.54 -29.77 -0.94
N LYS A 536 3.25 -31.07 -0.76
CA LYS A 536 3.75 -32.13 -1.62
C LYS A 536 3.30 -31.96 -3.07
N LYS A 537 2.01 -31.75 -3.31
CA LYS A 537 1.45 -31.53 -4.66
C LYS A 537 2.10 -30.33 -5.35
N THR A 538 2.34 -29.26 -4.60
CA THR A 538 3.03 -28.07 -5.11
C THR A 538 4.45 -28.42 -5.54
N ILE A 539 5.21 -29.13 -4.71
CA ILE A 539 6.59 -29.55 -5.01
C ILE A 539 6.62 -30.47 -6.24
N ASP A 540 5.73 -31.47 -6.31
CA ASP A 540 5.64 -32.38 -7.45
C ASP A 540 5.35 -31.63 -8.76
N ALA A 541 4.46 -30.63 -8.72
CA ALA A 541 4.20 -29.75 -9.86
C ALA A 541 5.42 -28.92 -10.27
N PHE A 542 6.13 -28.33 -9.29
CA PHE A 542 7.38 -27.61 -9.54
C PHE A 542 8.40 -28.52 -10.21
N VAL A 543 8.64 -29.73 -9.70
CA VAL A 543 9.61 -30.68 -10.28
C VAL A 543 9.23 -31.05 -11.71
N LYS A 544 7.95 -31.35 -11.96
CA LYS A 544 7.45 -31.68 -13.29
C LYS A 544 7.67 -30.54 -14.29
N VAL A 545 7.27 -29.32 -13.94
CA VAL A 545 7.41 -28.13 -14.81
C VAL A 545 8.88 -27.75 -14.98
N GLY A 546 9.66 -27.81 -13.89
CA GLY A 546 11.09 -27.50 -13.89
C GLY A 546 11.91 -28.38 -14.82
N ARG A 547 11.67 -29.70 -14.81
CA ARG A 547 12.30 -30.62 -15.76
C ARG A 547 11.87 -30.37 -17.20
N LYS A 548 10.58 -30.13 -17.44
CA LYS A 548 10.04 -29.85 -18.78
C LYS A 548 10.63 -28.57 -19.38
N LEU A 549 10.84 -27.55 -18.54
CA LEU A 549 11.38 -26.25 -18.94
C LEU A 549 12.91 -26.13 -18.76
N GLN A 550 13.60 -27.22 -18.39
CA GLN A 550 15.05 -27.25 -18.18
C GLN A 550 15.56 -26.21 -17.17
N VAL A 551 14.79 -25.97 -16.11
CA VAL A 551 15.18 -25.15 -14.95
C VAL A 551 16.00 -25.98 -13.94
N ILE A 552 15.73 -27.28 -13.88
CA ILE A 552 16.44 -28.29 -13.07
C ILE A 552 16.72 -29.54 -13.90
#